data_AF-A0A945ITU4-F1
#
_entry.id   AF-A0A945ITU4-F1
#
_cell.length_a   1.000
_cell.length_b   1.000
_cell.length_c   1.000
_cell.angle_alpha   90.00
_cell.angle_beta   90.00
_cell.angle_gamma   90.00
#
_symmetry.space_group_name_H-M   'P 1'
#
loop_
_entity.id
_entity.type
_entity.pdbx_description
1 polymer ?
#
loop_
_entity_poly.entity_id
_entity_poly.type
_entity_poly.pdbx_seq_one_letter_code
_entity_poly.pdbx_strand_id
1 'polypeptide(L)'
;MGTSTSSFGVSKRESHDSSDFYSRFAPPQISDDDTLGAHGKLDAIYVGDARNMTKVPDGSVALVVTSPPYFAGKEYETALGEGHVPADYIEYLTMLRDVLGECVRTLEPGGRIAVNVANLGRKPYRSLAADVTTILQDDLRLLLRGEVVWQKQRGASGSCAWGSYQSPANPVLRDTTERVIIASKGRFDRVGTGNRDGNGVGGVATVPGDEFMEATLDVWEIPAESATRVGHPAPFPVALVERCLHLFTYEGDVVLDPFMGSGTTAVAAKNTGRHYVGYDTDPGYVQQAKERVKSMAPRELPDRRTLKDMARTLLDEAGYTDVDEAARVSPGVTVNFRGVGPDGVTRIFELGGVNTPARPGLSRVENVWKSIAKAAICREVAPDVDVVVLTVGTIRGGPLAAVSGDSGPITAVIDASREDALERILAL
;
A
#
# COMPACT_ATOMS: atom_id res chain seq x y z
N MET A 1 28.57 -27.38 -1.78
CA MET A 1 29.46 -26.99 -0.66
C MET A 1 29.23 -25.51 -0.43
N GLY A 2 28.49 -25.14 0.62
CA GLY A 2 28.29 -23.74 1.01
C GLY A 2 29.44 -23.28 1.91
N THR A 3 29.87 -22.02 1.77
CA THR A 3 30.92 -21.41 2.59
C THR A 3 30.34 -20.74 3.84
N SER A 4 31.10 -20.75 4.93
CA SER A 4 30.76 -20.09 6.21
C SER A 4 30.81 -18.55 6.08
N THR A 5 29.99 -17.88 6.89
CA THR A 5 29.78 -16.42 6.93
C THR A 5 31.05 -15.58 6.80
N SER A 6 31.13 -14.75 5.76
CA SER A 6 31.99 -13.57 5.75
C SER A 6 31.22 -12.36 6.29
N SER A 7 31.94 -11.44 6.92
CA SER A 7 31.40 -10.34 7.71
C SER A 7 30.74 -9.20 6.91
N PHE A 8 30.82 -9.18 5.58
CA PHE A 8 30.22 -8.13 4.74
C PHE A 8 29.82 -8.64 3.34
N GLY A 9 28.59 -8.26 2.95
CA GLY A 9 27.87 -8.42 1.67
C GLY A 9 28.55 -9.10 0.47
N VAL A 10 27.87 -10.11 -0.07
CA VAL A 10 28.24 -10.80 -1.33
C VAL A 10 27.45 -10.24 -2.52
N SER A 11 28.11 -10.08 -3.66
CA SER A 11 27.59 -9.45 -4.89
C SER A 11 27.00 -10.42 -5.92
N LYS A 12 26.77 -11.69 -5.58
CA LYS A 12 26.13 -12.70 -6.44
C LYS A 12 25.02 -13.44 -5.70
N ARG A 13 23.94 -13.79 -6.43
CA ARG A 13 22.87 -14.68 -5.94
C ARG A 13 23.43 -16.10 -5.75
N GLU A 14 24.06 -16.33 -4.61
CA GLU A 14 24.40 -17.66 -4.12
C GLU A 14 23.42 -17.99 -2.98
N SER A 15 22.86 -19.19 -3.00
CA SER A 15 21.98 -19.65 -1.92
C SER A 15 22.84 -19.95 -0.69
N HIS A 16 22.62 -19.19 0.38
CA HIS A 16 23.34 -19.34 1.64
C HIS A 16 22.56 -20.27 2.58
N ASP A 17 23.24 -21.28 3.13
CA ASP A 17 22.71 -22.05 4.25
C ASP A 17 22.80 -21.20 5.53
N SER A 18 21.64 -20.85 6.07
CA SER A 18 21.48 -20.00 7.25
C SER A 18 20.92 -20.77 8.45
N SER A 19 20.92 -22.11 8.39
CA SER A 19 20.33 -22.99 9.41
C SER A 19 20.89 -22.74 10.82
N ASP A 20 22.20 -22.49 10.94
CA ASP A 20 22.87 -22.22 12.23
C ASP A 20 22.50 -20.86 12.87
N PHE A 21 22.04 -19.90 12.07
CA PHE A 21 21.52 -18.63 12.57
C PHE A 21 20.09 -18.82 13.10
N TYR A 22 19.24 -19.49 12.32
CA TYR A 22 17.84 -19.71 12.67
C TYR A 22 17.63 -20.72 13.81
N SER A 23 18.54 -21.67 14.01
CA SER A 23 18.47 -22.64 15.13
C SER A 23 18.57 -22.02 16.53
N ARG A 24 18.92 -20.73 16.62
CA ARG A 24 19.01 -19.97 17.88
C ARG A 24 17.67 -19.41 18.35
N PHE A 25 16.64 -19.48 17.50
CA PHE A 25 15.32 -18.94 17.78
C PHE A 25 14.29 -20.08 17.87
N ALA A 26 13.20 -19.87 18.61
CA ALA A 26 12.08 -20.79 18.55
C ALA A 26 11.54 -20.79 17.10
N PRO A 27 11.50 -21.94 16.42
CA PRO A 27 11.18 -21.95 15.01
C PRO A 27 9.72 -21.54 14.79
N PRO A 28 9.42 -20.79 13.72
CA PRO A 28 8.05 -20.53 13.32
C PRO A 28 7.34 -21.85 12.97
N GLN A 29 6.01 -21.84 13.00
CA GLN A 29 5.23 -22.98 12.55
C GLN A 29 5.22 -22.99 11.02
N ILE A 30 6.05 -23.86 10.44
CA ILE A 30 6.05 -24.15 9.01
C ILE A 30 5.00 -25.24 8.73
N SER A 31 4.24 -25.10 7.66
CA SER A 31 3.18 -26.03 7.24
C SER A 31 3.14 -26.17 5.74
N ASP A 32 3.01 -27.41 5.26
CA ASP A 32 2.78 -27.73 3.85
C ASP A 32 1.28 -27.79 3.49
N ASP A 33 0.40 -27.41 4.42
CA ASP A 33 -1.05 -27.35 4.21
C ASP A 33 -1.41 -26.58 2.93
N ASP A 34 -2.23 -27.21 2.12
CA ASP A 34 -2.76 -26.74 0.84
C ASP A 34 -4.29 -26.75 0.79
N THR A 35 -4.95 -26.91 1.94
CA THR A 35 -6.40 -26.95 2.03
C THR A 35 -6.97 -25.54 2.22
N LEU A 36 -7.75 -25.09 1.25
CA LEU A 36 -8.55 -23.87 1.38
C LEU A 36 -9.88 -24.19 2.08
N GLY A 37 -10.22 -23.41 3.08
CA GLY A 37 -11.52 -23.46 3.75
C GLY A 37 -12.61 -22.84 2.88
N ALA A 38 -13.85 -23.32 3.05
CA ALA A 38 -14.99 -22.73 2.37
C ALA A 38 -15.25 -21.31 2.88
N HIS A 39 -15.60 -20.39 1.97
CA HIS A 39 -15.97 -19.04 2.37
C HIS A 39 -17.30 -19.05 3.13
N GLY A 40 -17.37 -18.23 4.18
CA GLY A 40 -18.60 -17.91 4.88
C GLY A 40 -19.44 -16.88 4.10
N LYS A 41 -20.29 -16.15 4.83
CA LYS A 41 -21.03 -15.03 4.23
C LYS A 41 -20.06 -13.88 3.89
N LEU A 42 -20.01 -13.54 2.59
CA LEU A 42 -19.21 -12.45 2.06
C LEU A 42 -19.85 -11.07 2.32
N ASP A 43 -19.02 -10.04 2.26
CA ASP A 43 -19.38 -8.62 2.38
C ASP A 43 -20.17 -8.31 3.65
N ALA A 44 -19.75 -8.94 4.75
CA ALA A 44 -20.48 -8.96 6.02
C ALA A 44 -19.72 -8.23 7.13
N ILE A 45 -20.42 -7.32 7.82
CA ILE A 45 -19.92 -6.67 9.04
C ILE A 45 -20.83 -7.07 10.20
N TYR A 46 -20.24 -7.68 11.22
CA TYR A 46 -20.92 -8.22 12.39
C TYR A 46 -20.72 -7.30 13.61
N VAL A 47 -21.79 -7.10 14.36
CA VAL A 47 -21.66 -6.61 15.74
C VAL A 47 -21.26 -7.80 16.60
N GLY A 48 -20.13 -7.71 17.29
CA GLY A 48 -19.63 -8.78 18.16
C GLY A 48 -18.16 -8.65 18.53
N ASP A 49 -17.76 -9.49 19.48
CA ASP A 49 -16.40 -9.55 19.98
C ASP A 49 -15.52 -10.43 19.07
N ALA A 50 -14.44 -9.86 18.53
CA ALA A 50 -13.53 -10.55 17.61
C ALA A 50 -12.70 -11.66 18.27
N ARG A 51 -12.76 -11.84 19.59
CA ARG A 51 -12.26 -13.04 20.28
C ARG A 51 -13.09 -14.30 19.96
N ASN A 52 -14.25 -14.14 19.32
CA ASN A 52 -15.08 -15.24 18.83
C ASN A 52 -15.63 -14.90 17.44
N MET A 53 -14.93 -15.37 16.40
CA MET A 53 -15.31 -15.17 15.00
C MET A 53 -15.90 -16.44 14.38
N THR A 54 -16.78 -17.15 15.09
CA THR A 54 -17.42 -18.41 14.62
C THR A 54 -18.19 -18.29 13.30
N LYS A 55 -18.59 -17.08 12.88
CA LYS A 55 -19.23 -16.85 11.56
C LYS A 55 -18.23 -16.79 10.40
N VAL A 56 -16.93 -16.82 10.70
CA VAL A 56 -15.83 -16.86 9.73
C VAL A 56 -15.18 -18.24 9.80
N PRO A 57 -15.34 -19.09 8.76
CA PRO A 57 -14.76 -20.42 8.74
C PRO A 57 -13.23 -20.41 8.82
N ASP A 58 -12.66 -21.53 9.28
CA ASP A 58 -11.22 -21.75 9.31
C ASP A 58 -10.66 -21.71 7.89
N GLY A 59 -9.46 -21.16 7.72
CA GLY A 59 -8.76 -21.20 6.44
C GLY A 59 -9.50 -20.55 5.26
N SER A 60 -10.36 -19.55 5.50
CA SER A 60 -11.28 -18.99 4.49
C SER A 60 -11.01 -17.53 4.10
N VAL A 61 -9.99 -16.89 4.68
CA VAL A 61 -9.60 -15.52 4.35
C VAL A 61 -8.15 -15.45 3.89
N ALA A 62 -7.91 -14.64 2.85
CA ALA A 62 -6.61 -14.47 2.21
C ALA A 62 -5.69 -13.53 3.00
N LEU A 63 -6.28 -12.47 3.56
CA LEU A 63 -5.58 -11.40 4.26
C LEU A 63 -6.38 -10.93 5.46
N VAL A 64 -5.69 -10.73 6.57
CA VAL A 64 -6.17 -9.92 7.68
C VAL A 64 -5.45 -8.58 7.62
N VAL A 65 -6.19 -7.48 7.59
CA VAL A 65 -5.62 -6.12 7.65
C VAL A 65 -6.42 -5.29 8.62
N THR A 66 -5.75 -4.72 9.62
CA THR A 66 -6.46 -4.13 10.75
C THR A 66 -5.62 -3.11 11.51
N SER A 67 -6.28 -2.35 12.36
CA SER A 67 -5.68 -1.39 13.29
C SER A 67 -6.41 -1.52 14.63
N PRO A 68 -5.86 -2.25 15.62
CA PRO A 68 -6.52 -2.43 16.91
C PRO A 68 -6.72 -1.09 17.65
N PRO A 69 -7.69 -1.02 18.58
CA PRO A 69 -7.83 0.14 19.44
C PRO A 69 -6.56 0.33 20.26
N TYR A 70 -5.93 1.50 20.17
CA TYR A 70 -4.73 1.80 20.92
C TYR A 70 -5.08 2.04 22.39
N PHE A 71 -4.36 1.41 23.31
CA PHE A 71 -4.48 1.64 24.77
C PHE A 71 -3.98 3.06 25.14
N ALA A 72 -4.67 4.09 24.65
CA ALA A 72 -4.27 5.49 24.77
C ALA A 72 -5.47 6.44 24.76
N GLY A 73 -5.47 7.42 25.67
CA GLY A 73 -6.35 8.59 25.63
C GLY A 73 -7.46 8.63 26.68
N LYS A 74 -8.10 9.80 26.80
CA LYS A 74 -9.13 10.11 27.81
C LYS A 74 -10.42 9.29 27.64
N GLU A 75 -10.79 8.93 26.40
CA GLU A 75 -11.99 8.13 26.11
C GLU A 75 -11.82 6.68 26.58
N TYR A 76 -10.60 6.13 26.48
CA TYR A 76 -10.26 4.83 27.03
C TYR A 76 -10.22 4.88 28.55
N GLU A 77 -9.60 5.92 29.15
CA GLU A 77 -9.60 6.14 30.60
C GLU A 77 -11.02 6.21 31.20
N THR A 78 -12.01 6.74 30.47
CA THR A 78 -13.41 6.77 30.91
C THR A 78 -14.17 5.46 30.74
N ALA A 79 -13.68 4.53 29.92
CA ALA A 79 -14.32 3.23 29.64
C ALA A 79 -13.57 2.03 30.26
N LEU A 80 -12.48 2.29 30.99
CA LEU A 80 -11.64 1.27 31.61
C LEU A 80 -12.47 0.38 32.57
N GLY A 81 -12.51 -0.92 32.31
CA GLY A 81 -13.21 -1.89 33.15
C GLY A 81 -14.72 -2.00 32.91
N GLU A 82 -15.27 -1.30 31.92
CA GLU A 82 -16.67 -1.47 31.49
C GLU A 82 -16.76 -2.37 30.24
N GLY A 83 -17.57 -3.43 30.32
CA GLY A 83 -17.87 -4.29 29.17
C GLY A 83 -16.67 -5.05 28.60
N HIS A 84 -16.32 -4.79 27.34
CA HIS A 84 -15.26 -5.49 26.59
C HIS A 84 -13.89 -4.80 26.66
N VAL A 85 -13.74 -3.73 27.45
CA VAL A 85 -12.54 -2.88 27.48
C VAL A 85 -11.52 -3.39 28.53
N PRO A 86 -10.27 -3.71 28.15
CA PRO A 86 -9.25 -4.18 29.10
C PRO A 86 -8.95 -3.20 30.24
N ALA A 87 -8.78 -3.71 31.47
CA ALA A 87 -8.54 -2.88 32.65
C ALA A 87 -7.07 -2.44 32.79
N ASP A 88 -6.13 -3.13 32.16
CA ASP A 88 -4.73 -2.72 32.11
C ASP A 88 -4.03 -3.11 30.80
N TYR A 89 -2.75 -2.75 30.68
CA TYR A 89 -1.97 -2.98 29.47
C TYR A 89 -1.71 -4.47 29.20
N ILE A 90 -1.58 -5.30 30.23
CA ILE A 90 -1.34 -6.75 30.09
C ILE A 90 -2.62 -7.45 29.63
N GLU A 91 -3.77 -7.07 30.21
CA GLU A 91 -5.07 -7.52 29.73
C GLU A 91 -5.32 -7.08 28.28
N TYR A 92 -4.89 -5.88 27.91
CA TYR A 92 -4.96 -5.40 26.53
C TYR A 92 -4.12 -6.25 25.58
N LEU A 93 -2.87 -6.57 25.93
CA LEU A 93 -2.04 -7.47 25.13
C LEU A 93 -2.62 -8.88 25.04
N THR A 94 -3.23 -9.38 26.12
CA THR A 94 -3.92 -10.67 26.14
C THR A 94 -5.11 -10.68 25.18
N MET A 95 -5.96 -9.65 25.24
CA MET A 95 -7.08 -9.47 24.32
C MET A 95 -6.60 -9.41 22.87
N LEU A 96 -5.53 -8.65 22.59
CA LEU A 96 -4.97 -8.55 21.25
C LEU A 96 -4.45 -9.90 20.75
N ARG A 97 -3.73 -10.64 21.61
CA ARG A 97 -3.26 -12.01 21.29
C ARG A 97 -4.42 -12.94 20.95
N ASP A 98 -5.50 -12.91 21.71
CA ASP A 98 -6.65 -13.79 21.49
C ASP A 98 -7.40 -13.46 20.19
N VAL A 99 -7.60 -12.17 19.89
CA VAL A 99 -8.18 -11.73 18.62
C VAL A 99 -7.29 -12.11 17.43
N LEU A 100 -5.97 -11.88 17.54
CA LEU A 100 -5.02 -12.26 16.49
C LEU A 100 -4.94 -13.78 16.34
N GLY A 101 -5.11 -14.55 17.41
CA GLY A 101 -5.25 -16.01 17.35
C GLY A 101 -6.46 -16.46 16.52
N GLU A 102 -7.62 -15.83 16.72
CA GLU A 102 -8.80 -16.07 15.88
C GLU A 102 -8.57 -15.65 14.42
N CYS A 103 -7.82 -14.57 14.17
CA CYS A 103 -7.39 -14.20 12.83
C CYS A 103 -6.50 -15.28 12.19
N VAL A 104 -5.58 -15.87 12.96
CA VAL A 104 -4.73 -16.97 12.46
C VAL A 104 -5.55 -18.20 12.13
N ARG A 105 -6.59 -18.52 12.90
CA ARG A 105 -7.51 -19.62 12.57
C ARG A 105 -8.18 -19.40 11.21
N THR A 106 -8.72 -18.21 10.97
CA THR A 106 -9.45 -17.90 9.72
C THR A 106 -8.56 -17.78 8.50
N LEU A 107 -7.28 -17.44 8.66
CA LEU A 107 -6.33 -17.31 7.53
C LEU A 107 -6.13 -18.63 6.79
N GLU A 108 -6.22 -18.58 5.47
CA GLU A 108 -5.80 -19.64 4.56
C GLU A 108 -4.31 -19.98 4.74
N PRO A 109 -3.86 -21.18 4.33
CA PRO A 109 -2.43 -21.48 4.33
C PRO A 109 -1.68 -20.52 3.38
N GLY A 110 -0.62 -19.89 3.90
CA GLY A 110 0.10 -18.83 3.20
C GLY A 110 -0.60 -17.46 3.23
N GLY A 111 -1.79 -17.38 3.82
CA GLY A 111 -2.50 -16.14 4.10
C GLY A 111 -1.66 -15.20 4.97
N ARG A 112 -1.92 -13.90 4.85
CA ARG A 112 -1.12 -12.84 5.47
C ARG A 112 -1.90 -12.08 6.51
N ILE A 113 -1.20 -11.55 7.50
CA ILE A 113 -1.75 -10.60 8.46
C ILE A 113 -0.90 -9.34 8.44
N ALA A 114 -1.57 -8.19 8.39
CA ALA A 114 -0.98 -6.85 8.40
C ALA A 114 -1.63 -6.02 9.52
N VAL A 115 -0.89 -5.77 10.60
CA VAL A 115 -1.41 -5.08 11.79
C VAL A 115 -0.77 -3.70 11.89
N ASN A 116 -1.57 -2.65 11.70
CA ASN A 116 -1.15 -1.27 11.88
C ASN A 116 -1.20 -0.87 13.36
N VAL A 117 -0.11 -0.35 13.91
CA VAL A 117 -0.05 0.15 15.29
C VAL A 117 0.76 1.42 15.41
N ALA A 118 0.31 2.30 16.30
CA ALA A 118 1.08 3.44 16.78
C ALA A 118 1.79 3.09 18.09
N ASN A 119 2.98 3.64 18.30
CA ASN A 119 3.65 3.55 19.59
C ASN A 119 2.93 4.41 20.63
N LEU A 120 2.96 3.95 21.88
CA LEU A 120 2.18 4.51 22.97
C LEU A 120 3.06 5.27 23.96
N GLY A 121 2.51 6.34 24.53
CA GLY A 121 3.20 7.12 25.55
C GLY A 121 4.45 7.83 25.02
N ARG A 122 4.94 8.78 25.82
CA ARG A 122 6.20 9.50 25.53
C ARG A 122 7.15 9.51 26.72
N LYS A 123 6.62 9.34 27.93
CA LYS A 123 7.33 9.37 29.22
C LYS A 123 6.62 8.45 30.23
N PRO A 124 6.81 7.13 30.18
CA PRO A 124 7.70 6.38 29.28
C PRO A 124 7.11 6.18 27.87
N TYR A 125 7.99 5.96 26.90
CA TYR A 125 7.63 5.44 25.58
C TYR A 125 7.43 3.92 25.65
N ARG A 126 6.41 3.41 24.96
CA ARG A 126 6.06 1.99 24.87
C ARG A 126 5.89 1.60 23.40
N SER A 127 6.69 0.61 22.98
CA SER A 127 6.68 0.14 21.60
C SER A 127 5.60 -0.92 21.40
N LEU A 128 4.38 -0.48 21.07
CA LEU A 128 3.31 -1.42 20.73
C LEU A 128 3.69 -2.26 19.49
N ALA A 129 4.48 -1.71 18.57
CA ALA A 129 5.00 -2.46 17.43
C ALA A 129 5.88 -3.66 17.84
N ALA A 130 6.69 -3.51 18.89
CA ALA A 130 7.48 -4.61 19.42
C ALA A 130 6.60 -5.69 20.08
N ASP A 131 5.57 -5.26 20.82
CA ASP A 131 4.63 -6.18 21.46
C ASP A 131 3.82 -6.97 20.42
N VAL A 132 3.30 -6.32 19.37
CA VAL A 132 2.59 -7.01 18.26
C VAL A 132 3.52 -7.94 17.50
N THR A 133 4.77 -7.55 17.26
CA THR A 133 5.76 -8.43 16.63
C THR A 133 5.97 -9.70 17.45
N THR A 134 6.09 -9.55 18.77
CA THR A 134 6.24 -10.68 19.70
C THR A 134 5.01 -11.59 19.67
N ILE A 135 3.81 -11.03 19.71
CA ILE A 135 2.57 -11.81 19.63
C ILE A 135 2.51 -12.63 18.32
N LEU A 136 2.76 -12.00 17.17
CA LEU A 136 2.66 -12.68 15.87
C LEU A 136 3.76 -13.74 15.70
N GLN A 137 5.00 -13.41 16.08
CA GLN A 137 6.18 -14.25 15.87
C GLN A 137 6.33 -15.35 16.92
N ASP A 138 6.24 -15.00 18.20
CA ASP A 138 6.60 -15.88 19.31
C ASP A 138 5.39 -16.57 19.92
N ASP A 139 4.26 -15.86 20.09
CA ASP A 139 3.07 -16.46 20.71
C ASP A 139 2.24 -17.25 19.70
N LEU A 140 2.06 -16.70 18.49
CA LEU A 140 1.24 -17.29 17.42
C LEU A 140 2.07 -18.01 16.35
N ARG A 141 3.40 -18.00 16.46
CA ARG A 141 4.35 -18.77 15.62
C ARG A 141 4.21 -18.52 14.11
N LEU A 142 3.78 -17.32 13.72
CA LEU A 142 3.71 -16.92 12.32
C LEU A 142 5.10 -16.64 11.74
N LEU A 143 5.19 -16.72 10.41
CA LEU A 143 6.37 -16.34 9.65
C LEU A 143 6.41 -14.83 9.47
N LEU A 144 7.19 -14.12 10.29
CA LEU A 144 7.38 -12.69 10.15
C LEU A 144 8.01 -12.35 8.79
N ARG A 145 7.40 -11.42 8.05
CA ARG A 145 7.93 -10.91 6.78
C ARG A 145 8.72 -9.61 6.92
N GLY A 146 8.39 -8.83 7.94
CA GLY A 146 8.99 -7.53 8.21
C GLY A 146 7.95 -6.54 8.73
N GLU A 147 8.38 -5.29 8.85
CA GLU A 147 7.52 -4.16 9.20
C GLU A 147 7.62 -3.09 8.11
N VAL A 148 6.50 -2.41 7.87
CA VAL A 148 6.46 -1.17 7.10
C VAL A 148 6.44 0.00 8.06
N VAL A 149 7.30 0.99 7.81
CA VAL A 149 7.25 2.32 8.43
C VAL A 149 6.25 3.16 7.67
N TRP A 150 5.04 3.32 8.21
CA TRP A 150 4.05 4.22 7.64
C TRP A 150 4.36 5.66 8.07
N GLN A 151 4.88 6.47 7.15
CA GLN A 151 5.18 7.87 7.32
C GLN A 151 3.95 8.72 6.99
N LYS A 152 3.32 9.29 8.02
CA LYS A 152 2.09 10.09 7.87
C LYS A 152 2.33 11.45 7.23
N GLN A 153 3.51 12.04 7.50
CA GLN A 153 3.93 13.36 7.02
C GLN A 153 5.47 13.43 6.96
N ARG A 154 6.04 14.08 5.93
CA ARG A 154 7.46 14.51 5.94
C ARG A 154 7.63 15.69 6.90
N GLY A 155 8.81 15.82 7.51
CA GLY A 155 9.09 16.67 8.68
C GLY A 155 8.54 18.11 8.68
N ALA A 156 8.45 18.67 9.91
CA ALA A 156 7.76 19.91 10.30
C ALA A 156 6.22 19.81 10.35
N SER A 157 5.71 18.80 11.05
CA SER A 157 4.40 18.95 11.69
C SER A 157 4.44 20.17 12.63
N GLY A 158 3.39 20.98 12.69
CA GLY A 158 3.25 22.06 13.68
C GLY A 158 3.25 21.59 15.15
N SER A 159 3.48 20.30 15.41
CA SER A 159 3.69 19.74 16.74
C SER A 159 5.00 20.25 17.35
N CYS A 160 4.85 21.11 18.35
CA CYS A 160 5.91 21.61 19.23
C CYS A 160 6.31 20.63 20.34
N ALA A 161 5.94 19.34 20.22
CA ALA A 161 6.17 18.34 21.25
C ALA A 161 7.58 17.73 21.20
N TRP A 162 8.61 18.59 21.14
CA TRP A 162 10.04 18.24 21.07
C TRP A 162 10.70 18.08 22.44
N GLY A 163 9.96 18.22 23.54
CA GLY A 163 10.53 18.24 24.88
C GLY A 163 11.31 19.53 25.16
N SER A 164 12.52 19.43 25.69
CA SER A 164 13.39 20.58 25.92
C SER A 164 13.88 21.15 24.58
N TYR A 165 13.31 22.30 24.18
CA TYR A 165 13.69 22.97 22.94
C TYR A 165 15.17 23.37 22.95
N GLN A 166 15.90 22.98 21.90
CA GLN A 166 17.34 23.28 21.72
C GLN A 166 18.20 22.91 22.94
N SER A 167 17.80 21.89 23.71
CA SER A 167 18.53 21.47 24.90
C SER A 167 18.57 19.94 24.99
N PRO A 168 19.75 19.34 25.24
CA PRO A 168 19.87 17.89 25.44
C PRO A 168 19.29 17.43 26.78
N ALA A 169 18.78 18.33 27.63
CA ALA A 169 18.26 17.99 28.95
C ALA A 169 17.15 16.94 28.88
N ASN A 170 16.22 17.06 27.92
CA ASN A 170 15.16 16.08 27.68
C ASN A 170 14.45 16.30 26.32
N PRO A 171 15.17 16.18 25.17
CA PRO A 171 14.51 16.20 23.88
C PRO A 171 13.63 14.95 23.71
N VAL A 172 12.49 15.09 23.04
CA VAL A 172 11.55 13.99 22.77
C VAL A 172 11.39 13.83 21.27
N LEU A 173 11.39 12.57 20.81
CA LEU A 173 11.13 12.25 19.41
C LEU A 173 9.67 12.56 19.07
N ARG A 174 9.45 13.11 17.88
CA ARG A 174 8.10 13.37 17.37
C ARG A 174 7.63 12.16 16.58
N ASP A 175 6.58 11.50 17.05
CA ASP A 175 5.97 10.36 16.38
C ASP A 175 5.30 10.81 15.07
N THR A 176 6.04 10.68 13.97
CA THR A 176 5.56 10.97 12.60
C THR A 176 5.22 9.69 11.84
N THR A 177 5.46 8.54 12.46
CA THR A 177 5.32 7.22 11.85
C THR A 177 4.48 6.28 12.69
N GLU A 178 3.86 5.32 12.03
CA GLU A 178 3.28 4.10 12.60
C GLU A 178 3.99 2.88 12.02
N ARG A 179 3.63 1.68 12.48
CA ARG A 179 4.17 0.42 11.96
C ARG A 179 3.07 -0.48 11.47
N VAL A 180 3.24 -1.06 10.28
CA VAL A 180 2.42 -2.19 9.82
C VAL A 180 3.27 -3.45 9.91
N ILE A 181 2.97 -4.32 10.87
CA ILE A 181 3.71 -5.56 11.10
C ILE A 181 3.06 -6.63 10.21
N ILE A 182 3.88 -7.34 9.41
CA ILE A 182 3.40 -8.27 8.40
C ILE A 182 3.94 -9.67 8.67
N ALA A 183 3.05 -10.66 8.71
CA ALA A 183 3.41 -12.07 8.89
C ALA A 183 2.56 -13.00 8.00
N SER A 184 2.98 -14.26 7.86
CA SER A 184 2.26 -15.30 7.12
C SER A 184 2.04 -16.58 7.92
N LYS A 185 0.91 -17.25 7.64
CA LYS A 185 0.53 -18.51 8.27
C LYS A 185 1.16 -19.69 7.55
N GLY A 186 2.01 -20.44 8.24
CA GLY A 186 2.50 -21.75 7.78
C GLY A 186 3.55 -21.71 6.66
N ARG A 187 3.39 -20.82 5.68
CA ARG A 187 4.22 -20.77 4.46
C ARG A 187 4.30 -19.37 3.88
N PHE A 188 5.30 -19.11 3.05
CA PHE A 188 5.51 -17.80 2.41
C PHE A 188 4.81 -17.67 1.04
N ASP A 189 4.56 -18.76 0.35
CA ASP A 189 3.78 -18.79 -0.88
C ASP A 189 2.28 -18.93 -0.58
N ARG A 190 1.42 -18.78 -1.58
CA ARG A 190 -0.03 -18.92 -1.45
C ARG A 190 -0.47 -20.22 -2.08
N VAL A 191 -1.44 -20.87 -1.43
CA VAL A 191 -2.11 -22.05 -1.98
C VAL A 191 -3.00 -21.66 -3.16
N GLY A 192 -3.07 -22.51 -4.18
CA GLY A 192 -4.03 -22.37 -5.28
C GLY A 192 -3.63 -21.42 -6.42
N THR A 193 -2.60 -20.59 -6.24
CA THR A 193 -2.18 -19.59 -7.25
C THR A 193 -0.79 -19.89 -7.77
N GLY A 194 -0.68 -21.00 -8.51
CA GLY A 194 0.49 -21.39 -9.26
C GLY A 194 0.10 -21.62 -10.71
N ASN A 195 0.38 -20.65 -11.57
CA ASN A 195 0.50 -20.91 -12.99
C ASN A 195 1.77 -21.76 -13.20
N ARG A 196 1.68 -23.07 -12.92
CA ARG A 196 2.68 -24.06 -13.34
C ARG A 196 2.04 -25.28 -14.01
N ASP A 197 0.89 -25.78 -13.54
CA ASP A 197 0.37 -27.07 -14.05
C ASP A 197 -1.15 -27.09 -14.35
N GLY A 198 -1.80 -25.93 -14.56
CA GLY A 198 -3.15 -25.86 -15.14
C GLY A 198 -4.34 -26.29 -14.25
N ASN A 199 -4.12 -26.59 -12.96
CA ASN A 199 -5.17 -27.01 -12.02
C ASN A 199 -5.42 -26.03 -10.83
N GLY A 200 -4.88 -24.81 -10.86
CA GLY A 200 -5.08 -23.81 -9.81
C GLY A 200 -6.30 -22.91 -10.06
N VAL A 201 -6.98 -22.48 -9.00
CA VAL A 201 -8.04 -21.46 -9.06
C VAL A 201 -7.36 -20.13 -9.43
N GLY A 202 -7.56 -19.67 -10.67
CA GLY A 202 -6.88 -18.50 -11.23
C GLY A 202 -7.26 -17.20 -10.53
N GLY A 203 -6.43 -16.75 -9.60
CA GLY A 203 -6.51 -15.39 -9.03
C GLY A 203 -5.79 -14.38 -9.92
N VAL A 204 -6.39 -13.21 -10.14
CA VAL A 204 -5.80 -12.15 -10.98
C VAL A 204 -5.07 -11.13 -10.10
N ALA A 205 -3.76 -10.97 -10.32
CA ALA A 205 -2.99 -9.93 -9.66
C ALA A 205 -3.38 -8.56 -10.22
N THR A 206 -3.53 -7.55 -9.35
CA THR A 206 -4.10 -6.25 -9.75
C THR A 206 -3.12 -5.08 -9.67
N VAL A 207 -1.92 -5.28 -9.15
CA VAL A 207 -0.94 -4.22 -8.95
C VAL A 207 -0.10 -4.00 -10.22
N PRO A 208 -0.07 -2.79 -10.80
CA PRO A 208 0.84 -2.48 -11.90
C PRO A 208 2.30 -2.63 -11.48
N GLY A 209 3.21 -2.91 -12.43
CA GLY A 209 4.63 -3.17 -12.13
C GLY A 209 5.33 -2.04 -11.36
N ASP A 210 5.12 -0.79 -11.74
CA ASP A 210 5.75 0.36 -11.07
C ASP A 210 5.21 0.54 -9.64
N GLU A 211 3.89 0.37 -9.45
CA GLU A 211 3.25 0.44 -8.13
C GLU A 211 3.69 -0.73 -7.25
N PHE A 212 3.91 -1.91 -7.82
CA PHE A 212 4.44 -3.07 -7.10
C PHE A 212 5.82 -2.76 -6.53
N MET A 213 6.72 -2.20 -7.35
CA MET A 213 8.05 -1.83 -6.90
C MET A 213 8.01 -0.82 -5.74
N GLU A 214 7.17 0.23 -5.84
CA GLU A 214 6.99 1.19 -4.74
C GLU A 214 6.40 0.52 -3.48
N ALA A 215 5.40 -0.33 -3.65
CA ALA A 215 4.70 -0.96 -2.54
C ALA A 215 5.57 -2.00 -1.81
N THR A 216 6.57 -2.58 -2.48
CA THR A 216 7.55 -3.49 -1.86
C THR A 216 8.64 -2.81 -1.03
N LEU A 217 8.68 -1.48 -1.00
CA LEU A 217 9.55 -0.73 -0.08
C LEU A 217 9.01 -0.79 1.36
N ASP A 218 9.90 -0.66 2.33
CA ASP A 218 9.61 -0.71 3.76
C ASP A 218 9.20 0.65 4.36
N VAL A 219 9.22 1.73 3.58
CA VAL A 219 8.72 3.05 4.00
C VAL A 219 7.58 3.48 3.08
N TRP A 220 6.39 3.65 3.66
CA TRP A 220 5.20 4.08 2.93
C TRP A 220 4.81 5.49 3.35
N GLU A 221 4.85 6.42 2.40
CA GLU A 221 4.39 7.79 2.60
C GLU A 221 2.93 7.92 2.16
N ILE A 222 2.02 7.91 3.14
CA ILE A 222 0.58 8.01 2.91
C ILE A 222 0.01 9.01 3.93
N PRO A 223 -0.62 10.12 3.49
CA PRO A 223 -1.22 11.07 4.40
C PRO A 223 -2.29 10.42 5.29
N ALA A 224 -2.37 10.85 6.56
CA ALA A 224 -3.42 10.40 7.46
C ALA A 224 -4.81 10.90 7.02
N GLU A 225 -5.85 10.13 7.34
CA GLU A 225 -7.24 10.52 7.13
C GLU A 225 -7.69 11.54 8.18
N SER A 226 -8.64 12.41 7.78
CA SER A 226 -9.24 13.37 8.70
C SER A 226 -10.29 12.69 9.58
N ALA A 227 -10.02 12.58 10.89
CA ALA A 227 -10.93 12.00 11.87
C ALA A 227 -12.34 12.64 11.84
N THR A 228 -12.42 13.96 11.67
CA THR A 228 -13.69 14.71 11.57
C THR A 228 -14.48 14.40 10.30
N ARG A 229 -13.80 14.13 9.18
CA ARG A 229 -14.46 13.75 7.92
C ARG A 229 -15.01 12.33 7.94
N VAL A 230 -14.36 11.43 8.68
CA VAL A 230 -14.72 10.01 8.74
C VAL A 230 -15.70 9.71 9.88
N GLY A 231 -15.83 10.61 10.86
CA GLY A 231 -16.69 10.38 12.03
C GLY A 231 -16.13 9.32 12.99
N HIS A 232 -14.81 9.09 12.95
CA HIS A 232 -14.11 8.11 13.77
C HIS A 232 -12.85 8.76 14.35
N PRO A 233 -12.52 8.53 15.63
CA PRO A 233 -11.42 9.23 16.29
C PRO A 233 -10.04 8.89 15.69
N ALA A 234 -9.84 7.67 15.19
CA ALA A 234 -8.54 7.22 14.68
C ALA A 234 -8.60 6.19 13.52
N PRO A 235 -9.17 6.51 12.34
CA PRO A 235 -9.16 5.59 11.21
C PRO A 235 -7.79 5.61 10.50
N PHE A 236 -7.23 4.44 10.19
CA PHE A 236 -6.15 4.38 9.21
C PHE A 236 -6.66 4.70 7.78
N PRO A 237 -5.80 5.15 6.85
CA PRO A 237 -6.22 5.54 5.50
C PRO A 237 -6.67 4.39 4.61
N VAL A 238 -7.68 4.63 3.78
CA VAL A 238 -8.12 3.67 2.74
C VAL A 238 -6.94 3.28 1.85
N ALA A 239 -6.11 4.25 1.43
CA ALA A 239 -4.95 4.01 0.58
C ALA A 239 -3.88 3.09 1.23
N LEU A 240 -3.75 3.11 2.56
CA LEU A 240 -2.86 2.20 3.28
C LEU A 240 -3.34 0.75 3.13
N VAL A 241 -4.65 0.56 3.30
CA VAL A 241 -5.29 -0.75 3.20
C VAL A 241 -5.29 -1.24 1.75
N GLU A 242 -5.67 -0.41 0.78
CA GLU A 242 -5.63 -0.74 -0.65
C GLU A 242 -4.24 -1.24 -1.08
N ARG A 243 -3.17 -0.62 -0.59
CA ARG A 243 -1.80 -1.09 -0.86
C ARG A 243 -1.54 -2.50 -0.32
N CYS A 244 -1.97 -2.80 0.91
CA CYS A 244 -1.89 -4.16 1.47
C CYS A 244 -2.69 -5.16 0.62
N LEU A 245 -3.90 -4.81 0.19
CA LEU A 245 -4.76 -5.66 -0.63
C LEU A 245 -4.10 -5.98 -1.97
N HIS A 246 -3.58 -4.97 -2.65
CA HIS A 246 -2.89 -5.13 -3.93
C HIS A 246 -1.62 -5.99 -3.84
N LEU A 247 -0.87 -5.91 -2.75
CA LEU A 247 0.35 -6.71 -2.55
C LEU A 247 0.07 -8.16 -2.13
N PHE A 248 -0.97 -8.38 -1.32
CA PHE A 248 -1.11 -9.61 -0.55
C PHE A 248 -2.29 -10.48 -0.94
N THR A 249 -3.14 -10.00 -1.85
CA THR A 249 -4.36 -10.70 -2.31
C THR A 249 -4.52 -10.63 -3.83
N TYR A 250 -5.27 -11.59 -4.37
CA TYR A 250 -5.80 -11.54 -5.72
C TYR A 250 -7.17 -10.85 -5.77
N GLU A 251 -7.61 -10.47 -6.97
CA GLU A 251 -9.01 -10.06 -7.17
C GLU A 251 -9.97 -11.17 -6.73
N GLY A 252 -11.07 -10.80 -6.06
CA GLY A 252 -12.05 -11.74 -5.52
C GLY A 252 -11.69 -12.39 -4.18
N ASP A 253 -10.45 -12.24 -3.69
CA ASP A 253 -10.06 -12.75 -2.37
C ASP A 253 -10.87 -12.11 -1.23
N VAL A 254 -10.99 -12.84 -0.12
CA VAL A 254 -11.68 -12.37 1.09
C VAL A 254 -10.68 -11.76 2.09
N VAL A 255 -10.98 -10.56 2.54
CA VAL A 255 -10.19 -9.81 3.54
C VAL A 255 -10.94 -9.71 4.86
N LEU A 256 -10.25 -9.90 5.98
CA LEU A 256 -10.79 -9.78 7.33
C LEU A 256 -10.25 -8.55 8.05
N ASP A 257 -11.14 -7.82 8.71
CA ASP A 257 -10.79 -6.82 9.73
C ASP A 257 -11.54 -7.11 11.05
N PRO A 258 -10.84 -7.57 12.10
CA PRO A 258 -11.44 -7.83 13.42
C PRO A 258 -11.78 -6.55 14.21
N PHE A 259 -11.35 -5.37 13.74
CA PHE A 259 -11.60 -4.07 14.37
C PHE A 259 -12.13 -3.07 13.32
N MET A 260 -13.28 -3.39 12.72
CA MET A 260 -13.80 -2.75 11.50
C MET A 260 -14.02 -1.24 11.63
N GLY A 261 -14.40 -0.74 12.81
CA GLY A 261 -14.69 0.66 13.06
C GLY A 261 -15.61 1.27 11.99
N SER A 262 -15.18 2.39 11.42
CA SER A 262 -15.90 3.12 10.36
C SER A 262 -15.85 2.48 8.95
N GLY A 263 -15.36 1.26 8.82
CA GLY A 263 -15.43 0.49 7.57
C GLY A 263 -14.32 0.75 6.56
N THR A 264 -13.17 1.32 6.96
CA THR A 264 -12.06 1.60 6.03
C THR A 264 -11.65 0.36 5.22
N THR A 265 -11.51 -0.80 5.88
CA THR A 265 -11.11 -2.03 5.20
C THR A 265 -12.16 -2.51 4.20
N ALA A 266 -13.44 -2.42 4.55
CA ALA A 266 -14.53 -2.76 3.63
C ALA A 266 -14.60 -1.83 2.41
N VAL A 267 -14.34 -0.53 2.60
CA VAL A 267 -14.22 0.45 1.51
C VAL A 267 -13.06 0.10 0.58
N ALA A 268 -11.88 -0.20 1.14
CA ALA A 268 -10.70 -0.58 0.37
C ALA A 268 -10.93 -1.88 -0.42
N ALA A 269 -11.57 -2.88 0.20
CA ALA A 269 -11.94 -4.13 -0.46
C ALA A 269 -12.87 -3.88 -1.65
N LYS A 270 -13.94 -3.09 -1.45
CA LYS A 270 -14.87 -2.74 -2.53
C LYS A 270 -14.19 -1.97 -3.66
N ASN A 271 -13.30 -1.02 -3.35
CA ASN A 271 -12.55 -0.23 -4.33
C ASN A 271 -11.63 -1.09 -5.21
N THR A 272 -11.17 -2.23 -4.69
CA THR A 272 -10.16 -3.06 -5.33
C THR A 272 -10.72 -4.39 -5.82
N GLY A 273 -12.04 -4.62 -5.76
CA GLY A 273 -12.67 -5.85 -6.22
C GLY A 273 -12.37 -7.07 -5.33
N ARG A 274 -12.21 -6.86 -4.01
CA ARG A 274 -12.10 -7.92 -3.00
C ARG A 274 -13.40 -8.00 -2.19
N HIS A 275 -13.65 -9.16 -1.61
CA HIS A 275 -14.68 -9.32 -0.61
C HIS A 275 -14.14 -8.98 0.78
N TYR A 276 -15.04 -8.59 1.69
CA TYR A 276 -14.66 -8.28 3.07
C TYR A 276 -15.53 -8.99 4.09
N VAL A 277 -14.93 -9.25 5.24
CA VAL A 277 -15.63 -9.61 6.47
C VAL A 277 -15.05 -8.81 7.62
N GLY A 278 -15.85 -8.46 8.62
CA GLY A 278 -15.28 -7.91 9.84
C GLY A 278 -16.22 -7.80 11.02
N TYR A 279 -15.62 -7.41 12.13
CA TYR A 279 -16.24 -7.33 13.44
C TYR A 279 -15.99 -5.97 14.06
N ASP A 280 -16.99 -5.48 14.79
CA ASP A 280 -16.81 -4.39 15.74
C ASP A 280 -17.79 -4.60 16.90
N THR A 281 -17.40 -4.19 18.11
CA THR A 281 -18.27 -4.29 19.29
C THR A 281 -19.33 -3.20 19.32
N ASP A 282 -19.10 -2.06 18.66
CA ASP A 282 -20.02 -0.94 18.63
C ASP A 282 -21.05 -1.08 17.47
N PRO A 283 -22.34 -1.26 17.78
CA PRO A 283 -23.37 -1.38 16.75
C PRO A 283 -23.51 -0.12 15.89
N GLY A 284 -23.20 1.06 16.43
CA GLY A 284 -23.17 2.33 15.71
C GLY A 284 -22.09 2.36 14.63
N TYR A 285 -20.87 1.92 14.94
CA TYR A 285 -19.80 1.82 13.94
C TYR A 285 -20.12 0.79 12.86
N VAL A 286 -20.66 -0.37 13.23
CA VAL A 286 -21.09 -1.38 12.25
C VAL A 286 -22.15 -0.81 11.29
N GLN A 287 -23.12 -0.06 11.81
CA GLN A 287 -24.15 0.56 10.98
C GLN A 287 -23.55 1.61 10.03
N GLN A 288 -22.71 2.50 10.53
CA GLN A 288 -22.01 3.51 9.73
C GLN A 288 -21.16 2.89 8.63
N ALA A 289 -20.39 1.83 8.94
CA ALA A 289 -19.57 1.12 7.98
C ALA A 289 -20.42 0.50 6.85
N LYS A 290 -21.56 -0.12 7.19
CA LYS A 290 -22.50 -0.68 6.20
C LYS A 290 -23.07 0.39 5.28
N GLU A 291 -23.50 1.53 5.83
CA GLU A 291 -24.03 2.65 5.06
C GLU A 291 -22.98 3.26 4.13
N ARG A 292 -21.75 3.43 4.63
CA ARG A 292 -20.61 3.94 3.87
C ARG A 292 -20.29 3.05 2.67
N VAL A 293 -20.23 1.74 2.85
CA VAL A 293 -19.93 0.81 1.74
C VAL A 293 -21.10 0.70 0.76
N LYS A 294 -22.34 0.77 1.26
CA LYS A 294 -23.55 0.71 0.41
C LYS A 294 -23.69 1.94 -0.49
N SER A 295 -23.28 3.12 -0.04
CA SER A 295 -23.39 4.37 -0.81
C SER A 295 -22.33 4.52 -1.90
N MET A 296 -21.28 3.70 -1.90
CA MET A 296 -20.24 3.73 -2.92
C MET A 296 -20.74 3.21 -4.26
N ALA A 297 -20.47 3.95 -5.34
CA ALA A 297 -20.64 3.46 -6.70
C ALA A 297 -19.65 2.32 -7.00
N PRO A 298 -20.00 1.37 -7.88
CA PRO A 298 -19.03 0.45 -8.46
C PRO A 298 -17.92 1.26 -9.13
N ARG A 299 -16.66 0.96 -8.80
CA ARG A 299 -15.51 1.57 -9.47
C ARG A 299 -15.07 0.63 -10.58
N GLU A 300 -14.84 1.17 -11.78
CA GLU A 300 -14.12 0.43 -12.81
C GLU A 300 -12.71 0.12 -12.30
N LEU A 301 -12.29 -1.13 -12.47
CA LEU A 301 -10.96 -1.54 -12.06
C LEU A 301 -9.93 -0.77 -12.91
N PRO A 302 -8.90 -0.18 -12.29
CA PRO A 302 -7.90 0.58 -13.02
C PRO A 302 -7.17 -0.29 -14.04
N ASP A 303 -6.74 0.32 -15.15
CA ASP A 303 -5.84 -0.31 -16.12
C ASP A 303 -4.60 -0.83 -15.39
N ARG A 304 -4.26 -2.10 -15.63
CA ARG A 304 -3.18 -2.83 -14.94
C ARG A 304 -1.81 -2.62 -15.58
N ARG A 305 -1.77 -2.02 -16.77
CA ARG A 305 -0.55 -1.68 -17.47
C ARG A 305 0.21 -0.60 -16.71
N THR A 306 1.54 -0.61 -16.79
CA THR A 306 2.31 0.56 -16.32
C THR A 306 2.01 1.76 -17.22
N LEU A 307 2.21 2.99 -16.73
CA LEU A 307 2.09 4.17 -17.59
C LEU A 307 3.04 4.08 -18.80
N LYS A 308 4.19 3.42 -18.63
CA LYS A 308 5.12 3.14 -19.73
C LYS A 308 4.49 2.23 -20.79
N ASP A 309 3.85 1.13 -20.38
CA ASP A 309 3.20 0.19 -21.29
C ASP A 309 1.97 0.82 -21.98
N MET A 310 1.19 1.63 -21.25
CA MET A 310 0.07 2.39 -21.80
C MET A 310 0.56 3.37 -22.87
N ALA A 311 1.60 4.15 -22.55
CA ALA A 311 2.22 5.08 -23.48
C ALA A 311 2.77 4.36 -24.72
N ARG A 312 3.51 3.25 -24.55
CA ARG A 312 3.99 2.44 -25.66
C ARG A 312 2.86 1.98 -26.58
N THR A 313 1.79 1.43 -25.99
CA THR A 313 0.61 0.97 -26.74
C THR A 313 -0.03 2.11 -27.52
N LEU A 314 -0.23 3.26 -26.89
CA LEU A 314 -0.81 4.44 -27.54
C LEU A 314 0.05 4.96 -28.70
N LEU A 315 1.38 4.96 -28.55
CA LEU A 315 2.29 5.35 -29.62
C LEU A 315 2.27 4.36 -30.79
N ASP A 316 2.20 3.06 -30.52
CA ASP A 316 2.04 2.02 -31.54
C ASP A 316 0.71 2.18 -32.30
N GLU A 317 -0.40 2.35 -31.58
CA GLU A 317 -1.74 2.53 -32.16
C GLU A 317 -1.87 3.84 -32.95
N ALA A 318 -1.19 4.91 -32.51
CA ALA A 318 -1.13 6.18 -33.22
C ALA A 318 -0.17 6.16 -34.42
N GLY A 319 0.55 5.06 -34.67
CA GLY A 319 1.42 4.88 -35.83
C GLY A 319 2.78 5.57 -35.70
N TYR A 320 3.28 5.82 -34.48
CA TYR A 320 4.63 6.34 -34.29
C TYR A 320 5.68 5.26 -34.60
N THR A 321 6.68 5.62 -35.40
CA THR A 321 7.83 4.78 -35.72
C THR A 321 9.11 5.29 -35.04
N ASP A 322 10.19 4.51 -35.10
CA ASP A 322 11.51 4.87 -34.56
C ASP A 322 11.48 5.32 -33.09
N VAL A 323 10.62 4.67 -32.30
CA VAL A 323 10.38 5.07 -30.91
C VAL A 323 11.52 4.55 -30.02
N ASP A 324 12.40 5.47 -29.63
CA ASP A 324 13.53 5.27 -28.74
C ASP A 324 13.09 5.46 -27.28
N GLU A 325 13.30 4.44 -26.44
CA GLU A 325 13.01 4.49 -25.00
C GLU A 325 14.20 5.05 -24.22
N ALA A 326 13.92 5.84 -23.18
CA ALA A 326 14.96 6.50 -22.40
C ALA A 326 15.92 7.32 -23.30
N ALA A 327 15.34 8.02 -24.29
CA ALA A 327 16.08 8.81 -25.26
C ALA A 327 16.85 9.96 -24.57
N ARG A 328 18.13 10.09 -24.90
CA ARG A 328 18.97 11.18 -24.40
C ARG A 328 18.84 12.40 -25.31
N VAL A 329 18.36 13.52 -24.76
CA VAL A 329 18.13 14.76 -25.52
C VAL A 329 19.30 15.73 -25.34
N SER A 330 19.85 15.82 -24.13
CA SER A 330 21.05 16.61 -23.83
C SER A 330 21.84 15.97 -22.69
N PRO A 331 23.09 16.42 -22.40
CA PRO A 331 23.83 15.92 -21.24
C PRO A 331 23.04 16.08 -19.93
N GLY A 332 22.72 14.97 -19.27
CA GLY A 332 21.94 14.96 -18.03
C GLY A 332 20.42 14.98 -18.22
N VAL A 333 19.91 15.08 -19.45
CA VAL A 333 18.47 15.05 -19.76
C VAL A 333 18.13 13.82 -20.60
N THR A 334 17.32 12.96 -19.99
CA THR A 334 16.77 11.76 -20.60
C THR A 334 15.25 11.82 -20.51
N VAL A 335 14.56 11.60 -21.62
CA VAL A 335 13.11 11.58 -21.72
C VAL A 335 12.61 10.14 -21.89
N ASN A 336 11.34 9.88 -21.60
CA ASN A 336 10.85 8.50 -21.63
C ASN A 336 10.78 7.92 -23.03
N PHE A 337 10.27 8.67 -24.00
CA PHE A 337 10.22 8.25 -25.40
C PHE A 337 10.55 9.40 -26.35
N ARG A 338 11.12 9.07 -27.50
CA ARG A 338 11.20 9.92 -28.68
C ARG A 338 10.75 9.11 -29.88
N GLY A 339 9.76 9.57 -30.64
CA GLY A 339 9.22 8.87 -31.79
C GLY A 339 8.90 9.79 -32.96
N VAL A 340 8.78 9.22 -34.16
CA VAL A 340 8.39 9.91 -35.39
C VAL A 340 6.94 9.61 -35.69
N GLY A 341 6.10 10.64 -35.75
CA GLY A 341 4.67 10.48 -36.03
C GLY A 341 4.38 10.11 -37.48
N PRO A 342 3.13 9.72 -37.82
CA PRO A 342 2.71 9.45 -39.19
C PRO A 342 2.88 10.63 -40.16
N ASP A 343 2.94 11.84 -39.62
CA ASP A 343 3.21 13.10 -40.31
C ASP A 343 4.70 13.35 -40.57
N GLY A 344 5.59 12.45 -40.11
CA GLY A 344 7.04 12.58 -40.20
C GLY A 344 7.66 13.49 -39.14
N VAL A 345 6.86 14.04 -38.21
CA VAL A 345 7.35 14.96 -37.19
C VAL A 345 7.85 14.19 -35.97
N THR A 346 9.07 14.50 -35.53
CA THR A 346 9.63 13.92 -34.31
C THR A 346 9.01 14.57 -33.09
N ARG A 347 8.51 13.76 -32.16
CA ARG A 347 7.96 14.21 -30.88
C ARG A 347 8.62 13.49 -29.72
N ILE A 348 8.70 14.19 -28.59
CA ILE A 348 9.20 13.69 -27.32
C ILE A 348 8.02 13.43 -26.40
N PHE A 349 8.03 12.30 -25.69
CA PHE A 349 7.04 11.97 -24.68
C PHE A 349 7.73 11.76 -23.33
N GLU A 350 7.36 12.56 -22.33
CA GLU A 350 7.79 12.39 -20.94
C GLU A 350 6.63 11.82 -20.12
N LEU A 351 6.92 10.83 -19.28
CA LEU A 351 5.93 10.26 -18.37
C LEU A 351 6.00 11.00 -17.04
N GLY A 352 4.93 11.70 -16.67
CA GLY A 352 4.94 12.50 -15.46
C GLY A 352 3.60 13.11 -15.09
N GLY A 353 3.37 13.27 -13.79
CA GLY A 353 2.15 13.87 -13.26
C GLY A 353 1.96 13.54 -11.80
N VAL A 354 0.94 14.16 -11.19
CA VAL A 354 0.67 14.05 -9.75
C VAL A 354 0.24 12.65 -9.30
N ASN A 355 -0.22 11.81 -10.22
CA ASN A 355 -0.62 10.43 -9.94
C ASN A 355 0.30 9.41 -10.62
N THR A 356 1.35 9.86 -11.28
CA THR A 356 2.38 8.98 -11.83
C THR A 356 3.32 8.55 -10.69
N PRO A 357 3.59 7.23 -10.54
CA PRO A 357 4.61 6.71 -9.63
C PRO A 357 5.91 7.50 -9.76
N ALA A 358 6.52 7.85 -8.64
CA ALA A 358 7.74 8.64 -8.61
C ALA A 358 8.92 7.72 -8.32
N ARG A 359 10.12 8.11 -8.76
CA ARG A 359 11.32 7.39 -8.31
C ARG A 359 11.39 7.47 -6.78
N PRO A 360 11.79 6.38 -6.08
CA PRO A 360 11.96 6.40 -4.64
C PRO A 360 12.75 7.64 -4.18
N GLY A 361 12.20 8.38 -3.23
CA GLY A 361 12.76 9.64 -2.71
C GLY A 361 12.15 10.92 -3.28
N LEU A 362 11.66 10.92 -4.53
CA LEU A 362 10.93 12.05 -5.12
C LEU A 362 9.45 11.97 -4.75
N SER A 363 8.88 13.08 -4.30
CA SER A 363 7.43 13.26 -4.19
C SER A 363 6.78 13.35 -5.58
N ARG A 364 5.49 13.06 -5.65
CA ARG A 364 4.67 13.23 -6.86
C ARG A 364 4.72 14.65 -7.44
N VAL A 365 4.78 15.66 -6.56
CA VAL A 365 4.91 17.06 -6.96
C VAL A 365 6.30 17.35 -7.54
N GLU A 366 7.37 16.81 -6.96
CA GLU A 366 8.71 16.96 -7.53
C GLU A 366 8.84 16.24 -8.89
N ASN A 367 8.09 15.16 -9.11
CA ASN A 367 8.02 14.51 -10.43
C ASN A 367 7.40 15.45 -11.49
N VAL A 368 6.38 16.23 -11.12
CA VAL A 368 5.82 17.28 -11.98
C VAL A 368 6.86 18.35 -12.30
N TRP A 369 7.57 18.86 -11.29
CA TRP A 369 8.60 19.88 -11.50
C TRP A 369 9.76 19.38 -12.37
N LYS A 370 10.16 18.13 -12.18
CA LYS A 370 11.17 17.47 -13.02
C LYS A 370 10.70 17.38 -14.47
N SER A 371 9.44 17.01 -14.71
CA SER A 371 8.87 16.90 -16.06
C SER A 371 8.85 18.26 -16.77
N ILE A 372 8.44 19.32 -16.05
CA ILE A 372 8.46 20.70 -16.56
C ILE A 372 9.89 21.15 -16.88
N ALA A 373 10.85 20.89 -15.98
CA ALA A 373 12.25 21.27 -16.19
C ALA A 373 12.86 20.55 -17.40
N LYS A 374 12.61 19.25 -17.55
CA LYS A 374 13.03 18.49 -18.73
C LYS A 374 12.42 19.05 -20.01
N ALA A 375 11.13 19.32 -20.02
CA ALA A 375 10.43 19.86 -21.18
C ALA A 375 10.99 21.21 -21.61
N ALA A 376 11.25 22.11 -20.65
CA ALA A 376 11.88 23.40 -20.90
C ALA A 376 13.28 23.26 -21.53
N ILE A 377 14.11 22.34 -21.02
CA ILE A 377 15.43 22.08 -21.61
C ILE A 377 15.31 21.48 -23.01
N CYS A 378 14.36 20.57 -23.24
CA CYS A 378 14.13 19.98 -24.55
C CYS A 378 13.74 21.06 -25.57
N ARG A 379 12.84 21.98 -25.20
CA ARG A 379 12.42 23.10 -26.05
C ARG A 379 13.56 24.06 -26.37
N GLU A 380 14.48 24.29 -25.43
CA GLU A 380 15.66 25.14 -25.67
C GLU A 380 16.67 24.48 -26.63
N VAL A 381 16.89 23.17 -26.47
CA VAL A 381 17.88 22.42 -27.26
C VAL A 381 17.34 22.03 -28.64
N ALA A 382 16.03 21.80 -28.74
CA ALA A 382 15.33 21.42 -29.95
C ALA A 382 13.99 22.17 -30.05
N PRO A 383 14.00 23.45 -30.49
CA PRO A 383 12.81 24.31 -30.52
C PRO A 383 11.67 23.77 -31.38
N ASP A 384 12.02 23.03 -32.44
CA ASP A 384 11.08 22.48 -33.41
C ASP A 384 10.49 21.12 -33.00
N VAL A 385 10.85 20.59 -31.83
CA VAL A 385 10.34 19.32 -31.33
C VAL A 385 9.23 19.55 -30.32
N ASP A 386 8.09 18.89 -30.54
CA ASP A 386 7.00 18.89 -29.58
C ASP A 386 7.31 18.00 -28.38
N VAL A 387 7.01 18.52 -27.20
CA VAL A 387 7.18 17.80 -25.93
C VAL A 387 5.81 17.54 -25.34
N VAL A 388 5.41 16.28 -25.29
CA VAL A 388 4.14 15.82 -24.77
C VAL A 388 4.37 15.16 -23.41
N VAL A 389 3.56 15.50 -22.42
CA VAL A 389 3.57 14.82 -21.13
C VAL A 389 2.42 13.84 -21.07
N LEU A 390 2.72 12.55 -20.91
CA LEU A 390 1.73 11.50 -20.67
C LEU A 390 1.61 11.24 -19.18
N THR A 391 0.38 11.08 -18.69
CA THR A 391 0.07 10.89 -17.27
C THR A 391 -1.10 9.95 -17.05
N VAL A 392 -1.47 9.70 -15.79
CA VAL A 392 -2.67 8.95 -15.39
C VAL A 392 -3.51 9.78 -14.43
N GLY A 393 -4.84 9.75 -14.57
CA GLY A 393 -5.77 10.36 -13.61
C GLY A 393 -5.62 11.88 -13.48
N THR A 394 -5.55 12.60 -14.60
CA THR A 394 -5.43 14.06 -14.64
C THR A 394 -6.51 14.77 -13.83
N ILE A 395 -6.09 15.71 -12.99
CA ILE A 395 -6.97 16.72 -12.41
C ILE A 395 -6.95 17.93 -13.37
N ARG A 396 -8.11 18.50 -13.70
CA ARG A 396 -8.17 19.74 -14.49
C ARG A 396 -7.42 20.86 -13.77
N GLY A 397 -6.47 21.50 -14.47
CA GLY A 397 -5.64 22.60 -13.94
C GLY A 397 -4.34 22.14 -13.28
N GLY A 398 -3.52 23.10 -12.80
CA GLY A 398 -2.26 22.83 -12.11
C GLY A 398 -0.99 23.15 -12.93
N PRO A 399 0.22 22.87 -12.39
CA PRO A 399 1.47 23.34 -12.97
C PRO A 399 1.73 22.89 -14.41
N LEU A 400 1.44 21.62 -14.75
CA LEU A 400 1.60 21.12 -16.12
C LEU A 400 0.69 21.88 -17.09
N ALA A 401 -0.58 22.06 -16.75
CA ALA A 401 -1.54 22.80 -17.56
C ALA A 401 -1.15 24.29 -17.72
N ALA A 402 -0.58 24.90 -16.69
CA ALA A 402 -0.18 26.31 -16.71
C ALA A 402 1.01 26.59 -17.64
N VAL A 403 1.80 25.58 -18.01
CA VAL A 403 2.96 25.69 -18.90
C VAL A 403 2.77 24.90 -20.19
N SER A 404 1.53 24.51 -20.51
CA SER A 404 1.18 23.80 -21.73
C SER A 404 0.67 24.76 -22.83
N GLY A 405 0.87 24.38 -24.10
CA GLY A 405 0.39 25.11 -25.29
C GLY A 405 1.53 25.72 -26.11
N ASP A 406 1.19 26.42 -27.19
CA ASP A 406 2.13 26.82 -28.27
C ASP A 406 3.37 27.61 -27.78
N SER A 407 3.19 28.45 -26.75
CA SER A 407 4.25 29.26 -26.15
C SER A 407 4.91 28.62 -24.92
N GLY A 408 4.40 27.45 -24.48
CA GLY A 408 4.87 26.75 -23.30
C GLY A 408 5.99 25.74 -23.62
N PRO A 409 6.75 25.30 -22.60
CA PRO A 409 7.71 24.21 -22.75
C PRO A 409 7.06 22.84 -23.04
N ILE A 410 5.76 22.69 -22.79
CA ILE A 410 5.01 21.46 -23.02
C ILE A 410 3.97 21.74 -24.10
N THR A 411 3.97 20.97 -25.19
CA THR A 411 2.98 21.09 -26.27
C THR A 411 1.61 20.63 -25.78
N ALA A 412 1.54 19.45 -25.14
CA ALA A 412 0.29 18.89 -24.65
C ALA A 412 0.48 18.00 -23.41
N VAL A 413 -0.57 17.88 -22.59
CA VAL A 413 -0.66 16.93 -21.48
C VAL A 413 -1.82 15.97 -21.75
N ILE A 414 -1.53 14.68 -21.85
CA ILE A 414 -2.51 13.65 -22.21
C ILE A 414 -2.58 12.60 -21.10
N ASP A 415 -3.79 12.29 -20.68
CA ASP A 415 -4.05 11.22 -19.72
C ASP A 415 -4.17 9.90 -20.46
N ALA A 416 -3.18 9.04 -20.33
CA ALA A 416 -3.11 7.76 -21.04
C ALA A 416 -4.21 6.79 -20.63
N SER A 417 -4.88 7.02 -19.48
CA SER A 417 -5.95 6.14 -18.97
C SER A 417 -7.34 6.48 -19.52
N ARG A 418 -7.49 7.59 -20.26
CA ARG A 418 -8.78 8.00 -20.80
C ARG A 418 -9.04 7.37 -22.17
N GLU A 419 -10.31 7.10 -22.46
CA GLU A 419 -10.76 6.59 -23.76
C GLU A 419 -10.37 7.51 -24.93
N ASP A 420 -10.29 8.82 -24.70
CA ASP A 420 -9.90 9.83 -25.70
C ASP A 420 -8.38 9.99 -25.87
N ALA A 421 -7.54 9.22 -25.17
CA ALA A 421 -6.09 9.38 -25.19
C ALA A 421 -5.51 9.19 -26.60
N LEU A 422 -5.97 8.17 -27.34
CA LEU A 422 -5.51 7.88 -28.69
C LEU A 422 -5.87 9.00 -29.66
N GLU A 423 -7.12 9.48 -29.62
CA GLU A 423 -7.57 10.60 -30.47
C GLU A 423 -6.75 11.86 -30.21
N ARG A 424 -6.41 12.12 -28.94
CA ARG A 424 -5.59 13.29 -28.56
C ARG A 424 -4.14 13.16 -29.02
N ILE A 425 -3.58 11.96 -29.08
CA ILE A 425 -2.23 11.73 -29.62
C ILE A 425 -2.23 11.86 -31.15
N LEU A 426 -3.26 11.37 -31.82
CA LEU A 426 -3.43 11.52 -33.27
C LEU A 426 -3.65 12.98 -33.72
N ALA A 427 -4.12 13.84 -32.81
CA ALA A 427 -4.37 15.25 -33.07
C ALA A 427 -3.14 16.15 -32.83
N LEU A 428 -2.03 15.60 -32.35
CA LEU A 428 -0.73 16.29 -32.25
C LEU A 428 -0.11 16.45 -33.63
#